data_AF-A0A1Y3ZCS1-F1
#
_entry.id   AF-A0A1Y3ZCS1-F1
#
_cell.length_a   1.000
_cell.length_b   1.000
_cell.length_c   1.000
_cell.angle_alpha   90.00
_cell.angle_beta   90.00
_cell.angle_gamma   90.00
#
_symmetry.space_group_name_H-M   'P 1'
#
loop_
_entity.id
_entity.type
_entity.pdbx_description
1 polymer ?
#
loop_
_entity_poly.entity_id
_entity_poly.type
_entity_poly.pdbx_seq_one_letter_code
_entity_poly.pdbx_strand_id
1 'polypeptide(L)'
;YSDFIRNFGERRTISIPWWTLRDDGHKSKMPRNCTIDYKVELISKYVRWDLLGYQKGQRLRDEDKKAHEMHIGFSLEEARRCKASTNPMFVNRFPLVQMEFTRADSYGYIKEVWGLETRASACTFCPFHKNHFYQYLKQHEPEQYAQLVQMDELLRVKVPKPPMDSDLYISRSRKRLKDLTPEDCADAEYFDYRGERIWNGF
;
A
#
# COMPACT_ATOMS: atom_id res chain seq x y z
N TYR A 1 3.63 -7.90 9.81
CA TYR A 1 2.23 -8.30 9.51
C TYR A 1 1.84 -9.56 10.31
N SER A 2 2.29 -9.67 11.56
CA SER A 2 2.03 -10.83 12.44
C SER A 2 0.55 -10.98 12.79
N ASP A 3 -0.17 -9.87 12.96
CA ASP A 3 -1.62 -9.90 13.20
C ASP A 3 -2.38 -10.60 12.07
N PHE A 4 -2.12 -10.20 10.82
CA PHE A 4 -2.77 -10.82 9.66
C PHE A 4 -2.45 -12.30 9.57
N ILE A 5 -1.17 -12.69 9.69
CA ILE A 5 -0.76 -14.11 9.63
C ILE A 5 -1.45 -14.94 10.71
N ARG A 6 -1.54 -14.43 11.94
CA ARG A 6 -2.16 -15.14 13.06
C ARG A 6 -3.67 -15.28 12.94
N ASN A 7 -4.33 -14.32 12.30
CA ASN A 7 -5.78 -14.22 12.30
C ASN A 7 -6.44 -14.71 11.01
N PHE A 8 -5.72 -14.77 9.90
CA PHE A 8 -6.29 -15.13 8.60
C PHE A 8 -6.77 -16.59 8.60
N GLY A 9 -8.04 -16.78 8.27
CA GLY A 9 -8.73 -18.08 8.31
C GLY A 9 -9.36 -18.44 9.65
N GLU A 10 -8.89 -17.84 10.75
CA GLU A 10 -9.43 -18.06 12.09
C GLU A 10 -10.57 -17.07 12.40
N ARG A 11 -10.39 -15.80 12.00
CA ARG A 11 -11.39 -14.73 12.19
C ARG A 11 -11.29 -13.69 11.08
N ARG A 12 -12.23 -12.74 11.09
CA ARG A 12 -12.21 -11.63 10.13
C ARG A 12 -10.92 -10.83 10.31
N THR A 13 -10.20 -10.66 9.21
CA THR A 13 -9.00 -9.83 9.12
C THR A 13 -9.27 -8.61 8.23
N ILE A 14 -8.35 -7.65 8.29
CA ILE A 14 -8.38 -6.47 7.41
C ILE A 14 -8.29 -6.93 5.95
N SER A 15 -9.15 -6.36 5.11
CA SER A 15 -9.22 -6.71 3.70
C SER A 15 -8.06 -6.07 2.93
N ILE A 16 -7.11 -6.92 2.58
CA ILE A 16 -6.03 -6.62 1.64
C ILE A 16 -6.56 -6.89 0.22
N PRO A 17 -6.24 -6.04 -0.78
CA PRO A 17 -6.81 -6.15 -2.14
C PRO A 17 -6.17 -7.29 -2.94
N TRP A 18 -6.30 -8.53 -2.47
CA TRP A 18 -5.80 -9.73 -3.15
C TRP A 18 -6.40 -9.87 -4.56
N TRP A 19 -5.62 -10.45 -5.46
CA TRP A 19 -6.11 -10.88 -6.76
C TRP A 19 -6.88 -12.19 -6.58
N THR A 20 -8.03 -12.29 -7.25
CA THR A 20 -8.90 -13.47 -7.13
C THR A 20 -8.99 -14.22 -8.46
N LEU A 21 -9.10 -15.55 -8.38
CA LEU A 21 -9.42 -16.44 -9.49
C LEU A 21 -10.50 -17.43 -9.02
N ARG A 22 -11.61 -17.48 -9.74
CA ARG A 22 -12.66 -18.48 -9.53
C ARG A 22 -12.43 -19.73 -10.40
N ASP A 23 -13.10 -20.82 -10.05
CA ASP A 23 -13.06 -22.09 -10.78
C ASP A 23 -13.54 -21.97 -12.25
N ASP A 24 -14.47 -21.04 -12.52
CA ASP A 24 -14.93 -20.70 -13.86
C ASP A 24 -13.93 -19.84 -14.67
N GLY A 25 -12.76 -19.55 -14.08
CA GLY A 25 -11.72 -18.69 -14.66
C GLY A 25 -11.96 -17.20 -14.46
N HIS A 26 -13.02 -16.77 -13.77
CA HIS A 26 -13.30 -15.36 -13.54
C HIS A 26 -12.21 -14.71 -12.68
N LYS A 27 -11.64 -13.64 -13.22
CA LYS A 27 -10.52 -12.90 -12.63
C LYS A 27 -11.02 -11.58 -12.04
N SER A 28 -10.80 -11.36 -10.74
CA SER A 28 -11.15 -10.10 -10.08
C SER A 28 -10.08 -9.66 -9.08
N LYS A 29 -10.37 -8.62 -8.30
CA LYS A 29 -9.53 -8.05 -7.26
C LYS A 29 -10.41 -7.60 -6.09
N MET A 30 -10.00 -7.92 -4.88
CA MET A 30 -10.66 -7.45 -3.66
C MET A 30 -10.54 -5.92 -3.48
N PRO A 31 -11.48 -5.28 -2.78
CA PRO A 31 -11.41 -3.85 -2.49
C PRO A 31 -10.20 -3.50 -1.60
N ARG A 32 -9.65 -2.29 -1.80
CA ARG A 32 -8.50 -1.78 -1.04
C ARG A 32 -8.98 -1.11 0.26
N ASN A 33 -9.20 -1.91 1.31
CA ASN A 33 -9.60 -1.37 2.62
C ASN A 33 -8.40 -1.16 3.57
N CYS A 34 -7.29 -1.86 3.34
CA CYS A 34 -6.09 -1.78 4.19
C CYS A 34 -5.55 -0.36 4.43
N THR A 35 -5.72 0.57 3.49
CA THR A 35 -5.27 1.97 3.67
C THR A 35 -6.14 2.73 4.67
N ILE A 36 -7.45 2.45 4.69
CA ILE A 36 -8.37 3.06 5.65
C ILE A 36 -8.03 2.53 7.05
N ASP A 37 -8.00 1.21 7.20
CA ASP A 37 -7.86 0.56 8.50
C ASP A 37 -6.46 0.74 9.12
N TYR A 38 -5.39 0.50 8.35
CA TYR A 38 -4.01 0.54 8.87
C TYR A 38 -3.35 1.91 8.81
N LYS A 39 -3.95 2.93 8.17
CA LYS A 39 -3.32 4.26 8.08
C LYS A 39 -4.29 5.36 8.49
N VAL A 40 -5.36 5.55 7.73
CA VAL A 40 -6.22 6.73 7.89
C VAL A 40 -6.91 6.75 9.25
N GLU A 41 -7.52 5.64 9.65
CA GLU A 41 -8.22 5.54 10.94
C GLU A 41 -7.26 5.54 12.12
N LEU A 42 -6.08 4.92 11.98
CA LEU A 42 -5.07 4.93 13.05
C LEU A 42 -4.55 6.35 13.31
N ILE A 43 -4.20 7.10 12.26
CA ILE A 43 -3.78 8.50 12.39
C ILE A 43 -4.91 9.34 13.02
N SER A 44 -6.15 9.14 12.54
CA SER A 44 -7.31 9.87 13.06
C SER A 44 -7.55 9.60 14.54
N LYS A 45 -7.45 8.34 14.98
CA LYS A 45 -7.59 7.95 16.39
C LYS A 45 -6.47 8.52 17.24
N TYR A 46 -5.23 8.42 16.76
CA TYR A 46 -4.07 8.94 17.47
C TYR A 46 -4.18 10.45 17.71
N VAL A 47 -4.50 11.23 16.68
CA VAL A 47 -4.73 12.68 16.84
C VAL A 47 -5.87 12.94 17.82
N ARG A 48 -6.99 12.23 17.68
CA ARG A 48 -8.17 12.47 18.53
C ARG A 48 -7.91 12.15 20.00
N TRP A 49 -7.35 10.99 20.30
CA TRP A 49 -7.27 10.48 21.66
C TRP A 49 -5.97 10.89 22.35
N ASP A 50 -4.85 10.74 21.65
CA ASP A 50 -3.53 10.93 22.24
C ASP A 50 -3.07 12.39 22.17
N LEU A 51 -3.32 13.10 21.05
CA LEU A 51 -2.89 14.50 20.93
C LEU A 51 -3.90 15.49 21.50
N LEU A 52 -5.19 15.30 21.19
CA LEU A 52 -6.25 16.23 21.60
C LEU A 52 -6.96 15.83 22.91
N GLY A 53 -6.66 14.64 23.44
CA GLY A 53 -7.14 14.17 24.74
C GLY A 53 -8.63 13.82 24.81
N TYR A 54 -9.30 13.56 23.68
CA TYR A 54 -10.73 13.24 23.69
C TYR A 54 -11.01 11.88 24.33
N GLN A 55 -12.05 11.81 25.15
CA GLN A 55 -12.56 10.56 25.70
C GLN A 55 -13.60 9.90 24.78
N LYS A 56 -13.80 8.59 24.97
CA LYS A 56 -14.80 7.82 24.23
C LYS A 56 -16.20 8.44 24.43
N GLY A 57 -16.88 8.74 23.33
CA GLY A 57 -18.23 9.33 23.33
C GLY A 57 -18.24 10.86 23.42
N GLN A 58 -17.11 11.50 23.73
CA GLN A 58 -17.03 12.97 23.71
C GLN A 58 -17.21 13.47 22.27
N ARG A 59 -18.02 14.51 22.10
CA ARG A 59 -18.20 15.20 20.79
C ARG A 59 -16.98 16.05 20.47
N LEU A 60 -16.67 16.22 19.18
CA LEU A 60 -15.62 17.13 18.74
C LEU A 60 -16.00 18.57 19.12
N ARG A 61 -15.10 19.26 19.85
CA ARG A 61 -15.20 20.70 20.17
C ARG A 61 -15.21 21.51 18.89
N ASP A 62 -15.87 22.66 18.90
CA ASP A 62 -15.98 23.50 17.71
C ASP A 62 -14.62 24.05 17.26
N GLU A 63 -13.73 24.36 18.20
CA GLU A 63 -12.37 24.84 17.93
C GLU A 63 -11.48 23.81 17.21
N ASP A 64 -11.77 22.51 17.33
CA ASP A 64 -11.00 21.43 16.68
C ASP A 64 -11.60 21.01 15.33
N LYS A 65 -12.74 21.59 14.93
CA LYS A 65 -13.35 21.32 13.62
C LYS A 65 -12.50 21.95 12.53
N LYS A 66 -11.95 21.10 11.66
CA LYS A 66 -11.10 21.50 10.52
C LYS A 66 -9.91 22.38 10.94
N ALA A 67 -9.42 22.21 12.17
CA ALA A 67 -8.36 23.03 12.74
C ALA A 67 -6.95 22.49 12.45
N HIS A 68 -6.82 21.25 11.98
CA HIS A 68 -5.53 20.59 11.81
C HIS A 68 -5.23 20.31 10.35
N GLU A 69 -4.04 20.67 9.89
CA GLU A 69 -3.63 20.38 8.51
C GLU A 69 -3.02 18.98 8.38
N MET A 70 -3.45 18.25 7.35
CA MET A 70 -2.87 16.97 6.96
C MET A 70 -2.12 17.17 5.64
N HIS A 71 -0.79 17.24 5.70
CA HIS A 71 0.06 17.42 4.52
C HIS A 71 0.33 16.06 3.88
N ILE A 72 -0.11 15.88 2.64
CA ILE A 72 -0.03 14.59 1.92
C ILE A 72 0.84 14.77 0.68
N GLY A 73 1.89 13.97 0.59
CA GLY A 73 2.86 13.98 -0.52
C GLY A 73 2.38 13.26 -1.77
N PHE A 74 1.28 13.69 -2.38
CA PHE A 74 0.95 13.29 -3.76
C PHE A 74 1.74 14.16 -4.73
N SER A 75 2.37 13.55 -5.74
CA SER A 75 3.03 14.30 -6.81
C SER A 75 2.00 14.93 -7.76
N LEU A 76 2.47 15.83 -8.64
CA LEU A 76 1.65 16.47 -9.66
C LEU A 76 0.88 15.46 -10.52
N GLU A 77 1.51 14.36 -10.90
CA GLU A 77 0.92 13.26 -11.68
C GLU A 77 -0.26 12.59 -10.95
N GLU A 78 -0.31 12.74 -9.62
CA GLU A 78 -1.33 12.20 -8.74
C GLU A 78 -2.39 13.23 -8.35
N ALA A 79 -2.42 14.42 -8.95
CA ALA A 79 -3.32 15.53 -8.59
C ALA A 79 -4.80 15.12 -8.51
N ARG A 80 -5.26 14.18 -9.35
CA ARG A 80 -6.63 13.63 -9.30
C ARG A 80 -7.01 12.97 -7.96
N ARG A 81 -6.02 12.63 -7.13
CA ARG A 81 -6.18 12.03 -5.80
C ARG A 81 -6.34 13.10 -4.71
N CYS A 82 -6.10 14.37 -5.02
CA CYS A 82 -6.20 15.49 -4.10
C CYS A 82 -7.67 15.81 -3.82
N LYS A 83 -8.18 15.27 -2.72
CA LYS A 83 -9.57 15.45 -2.28
C LYS A 83 -9.61 16.10 -0.91
N ALA A 84 -10.66 16.88 -0.67
CA ALA A 84 -10.96 17.38 0.66
C ALA A 84 -11.08 16.22 1.66
N SER A 85 -10.63 16.45 2.90
CA SER A 85 -10.73 15.44 3.95
C SER A 85 -12.18 15.25 4.36
N THR A 86 -12.63 14.00 4.43
CA THR A 86 -13.94 13.66 5.02
C THR A 86 -13.91 13.64 6.55
N ASN A 87 -12.72 13.55 7.16
CA ASN A 87 -12.57 13.60 8.61
C ASN A 87 -12.82 15.04 9.12
N PRO A 88 -13.69 15.25 10.12
CA PRO A 88 -14.05 16.59 10.59
C PRO A 88 -12.91 17.36 11.26
N MET A 89 -11.82 16.71 11.69
CA MET A 89 -10.67 17.37 12.32
C MET A 89 -9.68 17.97 11.31
N PHE A 90 -9.63 17.43 10.09
CA PHE A 90 -8.51 17.69 9.17
C PHE A 90 -8.87 18.52 7.94
N VAL A 91 -7.93 19.35 7.51
CA VAL A 91 -7.87 19.99 6.19
C VAL A 91 -6.68 19.39 5.43
N ASN A 92 -6.94 18.79 4.28
CA ASN A 92 -5.86 18.20 3.47
C ASN A 92 -5.09 19.31 2.73
N ARG A 93 -3.76 19.21 2.74
CA ARG A 93 -2.84 20.03 1.95
C ARG A 93 -1.99 19.12 1.06
N PHE A 94 -1.65 19.61 -0.14
CA PHE A 94 -0.90 18.85 -1.13
C PHE A 94 0.30 19.66 -1.65
N PRO A 95 1.35 19.85 -0.81
CA PRO A 95 2.45 20.75 -1.15
C PRO A 95 3.16 20.40 -2.45
N LEU A 96 3.40 19.11 -2.70
CA LEU A 96 4.12 18.68 -3.90
C LEU A 96 3.35 18.96 -5.20
N VAL A 97 2.01 18.90 -5.17
CA VAL A 97 1.19 19.31 -6.32
C VAL A 97 1.26 20.83 -6.52
N GLN A 98 1.25 21.60 -5.42
CA GLN A 98 1.38 23.07 -5.48
C GLN A 98 2.74 23.51 -6.01
N MET A 99 3.78 22.73 -5.73
CA MET A 99 5.14 22.91 -6.23
C MET A 99 5.35 22.31 -7.63
N GLU A 100 4.31 21.71 -8.22
CA GLU A 100 4.38 21.00 -9.51
C GLU A 100 5.43 19.86 -9.55
N PHE A 101 5.77 19.29 -8.38
CA PHE A 101 6.75 18.21 -8.26
C PHE A 101 6.20 16.92 -8.86
N THR A 102 6.92 16.41 -9.86
CA THR A 102 6.72 15.06 -10.42
C THR A 102 7.44 14.00 -9.56
N ARG A 103 7.27 12.73 -9.92
CA ARG A 103 8.08 11.65 -9.34
C ARG A 103 9.58 11.86 -9.57
N ALA A 104 9.98 12.32 -10.75
CA ALA A 104 11.38 12.56 -11.09
C ALA A 104 11.99 13.66 -10.21
N ASP A 105 11.24 14.74 -9.97
CA ASP A 105 11.68 15.84 -9.09
C ASP A 105 11.82 15.37 -7.63
N SER A 106 10.86 14.58 -7.16
CA SER A 106 10.91 14.03 -5.80
C SER A 106 12.10 13.09 -5.61
N TYR A 107 12.36 12.20 -6.59
CA TYR A 107 13.53 11.34 -6.59
C TYR A 107 14.83 12.16 -6.64
N GLY A 108 14.89 13.16 -7.52
CA GLY A 108 16.05 14.04 -7.67
C GLY A 108 16.37 14.80 -6.39
N TYR A 109 15.37 15.37 -5.73
CA TYR A 109 15.55 16.05 -4.44
C TYR A 109 16.16 15.13 -3.38
N ILE A 110 15.66 13.90 -3.25
CA ILE A 110 16.18 12.93 -2.28
C ILE A 110 17.61 12.50 -2.65
N LYS A 111 17.88 12.24 -3.93
CA LYS A 111 19.21 11.85 -4.39
C LYS A 111 20.24 12.96 -4.20
N GLU A 112 19.91 14.19 -4.55
CA GLU A 112 20.87 15.30 -4.64
C GLU A 112 21.05 16.03 -3.33
N VAL A 113 19.97 16.23 -2.56
CA VAL A 113 20.03 16.95 -1.28
C VAL A 113 20.38 16.01 -0.13
N TRP A 114 19.88 14.77 -0.16
CA TRP A 114 20.07 13.82 0.94
C TRP A 114 21.10 12.73 0.63
N GLY A 115 21.55 12.59 -0.62
CA GLY A 115 22.48 11.53 -1.01
C GLY A 115 21.87 10.13 -0.94
N LEU A 116 20.54 10.02 -1.02
CA LEU A 116 19.81 8.75 -0.85
C LEU A 116 19.14 8.32 -2.15
N GLU A 117 19.17 7.02 -2.43
CA GLU A 117 18.36 6.45 -3.49
C GLU A 117 17.12 5.78 -2.90
N THR A 118 15.94 6.35 -3.20
CA THR A 118 14.67 5.83 -2.72
C THR A 118 13.83 5.24 -3.83
N ARG A 119 13.02 4.26 -3.46
CA ARG A 119 12.03 3.60 -4.32
C ARG A 119 10.65 3.76 -3.72
N ALA A 120 9.60 3.39 -4.46
CA ALA A 120 8.25 3.42 -3.95
C ALA A 120 8.11 2.64 -2.64
N SER A 121 7.49 3.27 -1.64
CA SER A 121 7.21 2.64 -0.36
C SER A 121 5.86 1.91 -0.42
N ALA A 122 5.87 0.59 -0.33
CA ALA A 122 4.68 -0.24 -0.15
C ALA A 122 4.98 -1.41 0.78
N CYS A 123 3.93 -2.05 1.31
CA CYS A 123 4.12 -3.27 2.08
C CYS A 123 4.66 -4.37 1.18
N THR A 124 5.61 -5.19 1.63
CA THR A 124 6.21 -6.30 0.88
C THR A 124 5.18 -7.25 0.23
N PHE A 125 4.03 -7.43 0.87
CA PHE A 125 2.92 -8.27 0.39
C PHE A 125 1.86 -7.51 -0.41
N CYS A 126 2.09 -6.24 -0.76
CA CYS A 126 1.10 -5.42 -1.43
C CYS A 126 0.82 -5.98 -2.83
N PRO A 127 -0.44 -6.34 -3.16
CA PRO A 127 -0.78 -6.91 -4.47
C PRO A 127 -0.60 -5.94 -5.65
N PHE A 128 -0.29 -4.67 -5.37
CA PHE A 128 -0.01 -3.66 -6.39
C PHE A 128 1.43 -3.64 -6.88
N HIS A 129 2.31 -4.46 -6.27
CA HIS A 129 3.63 -4.70 -6.84
C HIS A 129 3.55 -5.43 -8.19
N LYS A 130 4.52 -5.15 -9.04
CA LYS A 130 4.90 -5.92 -10.22
C LYS A 130 5.55 -7.22 -9.80
N ASN A 131 5.55 -8.20 -10.68
CA ASN A 131 6.22 -9.46 -10.39
C ASN A 131 7.74 -9.28 -10.30
N HIS A 132 8.28 -8.33 -11.04
CA HIS A 132 9.68 -7.92 -10.92
C HIS A 132 10.10 -7.61 -9.47
N PHE A 133 9.26 -6.93 -8.70
CA PHE A 133 9.56 -6.63 -7.30
C PHE A 133 9.74 -7.91 -6.45
N TYR A 134 8.92 -8.93 -6.67
CA TYR A 134 9.07 -10.20 -5.96
C TYR A 134 10.33 -10.95 -6.38
N GLN A 135 10.71 -10.88 -7.67
CA GLN A 135 11.99 -11.40 -8.15
C GLN A 135 13.17 -10.65 -7.51
N TYR A 136 13.10 -9.32 -7.42
CA TYR A 136 14.10 -8.49 -6.74
C TYR A 136 14.26 -8.92 -5.28
N LEU A 137 13.15 -9.07 -4.53
CA LEU A 137 13.20 -9.55 -3.15
C LEU A 137 13.85 -10.94 -3.05
N LYS A 138 13.53 -11.86 -3.96
CA LYS A 138 14.14 -13.19 -3.98
C LYS A 138 15.67 -13.13 -4.12
N GLN A 139 16.18 -12.18 -4.90
CA GLN A 139 17.62 -12.04 -5.20
C GLN A 139 18.38 -11.24 -4.15
N HIS A 140 17.76 -10.18 -3.62
CA HIS A 140 18.45 -9.19 -2.79
C HIS A 140 18.04 -9.24 -1.31
N GLU A 141 16.84 -9.76 -1.00
CA GLU A 141 16.28 -9.80 0.35
C GLU A 141 15.61 -11.16 0.65
N PRO A 142 16.38 -12.27 0.61
CA PRO A 142 15.83 -13.63 0.61
C PRO A 142 15.02 -13.96 1.88
N GLU A 143 15.36 -13.37 3.02
CA GLU A 143 14.59 -13.52 4.26
C GLU A 143 13.20 -12.90 4.15
N GLN A 144 13.09 -11.69 3.59
CA GLN A 144 11.80 -11.04 3.36
C GLN A 144 10.99 -11.79 2.31
N TYR A 145 11.65 -12.27 1.25
CA TYR A 145 11.00 -13.13 0.25
C TYR A 145 10.46 -14.42 0.88
N ALA A 146 11.19 -15.07 1.78
CA ALA A 146 10.73 -16.27 2.48
C ALA A 146 9.48 -16.00 3.32
N GLN A 147 9.42 -14.88 4.04
CA GLN A 147 8.22 -14.49 4.79
C GLN A 147 7.03 -14.20 3.87
N LEU A 148 7.28 -13.54 2.74
CA LEU A 148 6.26 -13.26 1.74
C LEU A 148 5.69 -14.55 1.13
N VAL A 149 6.54 -15.53 0.85
CA VAL A 149 6.15 -16.85 0.38
C VAL A 149 5.30 -17.61 1.42
N GLN A 150 5.61 -17.49 2.71
CA GLN A 150 4.76 -18.06 3.77
C GLN A 150 3.36 -17.43 3.77
N MET A 151 3.27 -16.14 3.48
CA MET A 151 1.99 -15.44 3.37
C MET A 151 1.19 -15.89 2.13
N ASP A 152 1.84 -16.05 0.97
CA ASP A 152 1.19 -16.58 -0.23
C ASP A 152 0.68 -18.02 -0.02
N GLU A 153 1.44 -18.83 0.71
CA GLU A 153 1.03 -20.18 1.11
C GLU A 153 -0.16 -20.16 2.08
N LEU A 154 -0.17 -19.22 3.04
CA LEU A 154 -1.30 -19.03 3.94
C LEU A 154 -2.59 -18.72 3.17
N LEU A 155 -2.52 -17.87 2.13
CA LEU A 155 -3.65 -17.55 1.25
C LEU A 155 -4.13 -18.76 0.43
N ARG A 156 -3.25 -19.75 0.18
CA ARG A 156 -3.59 -20.99 -0.53
C ARG A 156 -4.35 -21.96 0.37
N VAL A 157 -3.92 -22.10 1.63
CA VAL A 157 -4.41 -23.19 2.50
C VAL A 157 -5.54 -22.78 3.43
N LYS A 158 -5.64 -21.49 3.78
CA LYS A 158 -6.69 -20.97 4.68
C LYS A 158 -7.84 -20.37 3.88
N VAL A 159 -9.06 -20.70 4.28
CA VAL A 159 -10.28 -20.08 3.75
C VAL A 159 -10.51 -18.74 4.48
N PRO A 160 -10.66 -17.61 3.77
CA PRO A 160 -10.91 -16.31 4.39
C PRO A 160 -12.20 -16.31 5.23
N LYS A 161 -12.31 -15.36 6.17
CA LYS A 161 -13.52 -15.12 6.96
C LYS A 161 -14.01 -13.68 6.71
N PRO A 162 -15.19 -13.47 6.10
CA PRO A 162 -16.14 -14.49 5.61
C PRO A 162 -15.57 -15.32 4.44
N PRO A 163 -16.09 -16.55 4.23
CA PRO A 163 -15.66 -17.40 3.11
C PRO A 163 -15.89 -16.74 1.75
N MET A 164 -15.04 -17.07 0.80
CA MET A 164 -15.15 -16.66 -0.60
C MET A 164 -14.99 -17.89 -1.49
N ASP A 165 -15.59 -17.84 -2.68
CA ASP A 165 -15.55 -18.88 -3.69
C ASP A 165 -14.41 -18.67 -4.72
N SER A 166 -13.36 -17.96 -4.32
CA SER A 166 -12.23 -17.63 -5.19
C SER A 166 -10.91 -17.82 -4.47
N ASP A 167 -9.94 -18.36 -5.19
CA ASP A 167 -8.55 -18.43 -4.74
C ASP A 167 -7.92 -17.04 -4.66
N LEU A 168 -7.04 -16.87 -3.68
CA LEU A 168 -6.38 -15.60 -3.39
C LEU A 168 -4.90 -15.63 -3.75
N TYR A 169 -4.46 -14.56 -4.41
CA TYR A 169 -3.09 -14.40 -4.88
C TYR A 169 -2.54 -13.03 -4.54
N ILE A 170 -1.25 -13.03 -4.20
CA ILE A 170 -0.45 -11.81 -4.05
C ILE A 170 -0.09 -11.24 -5.43
N SER A 171 0.34 -12.10 -6.36
CA SER A 171 0.72 -11.68 -7.72
C SER A 171 -0.49 -11.34 -8.58
N ARG A 172 -0.36 -10.26 -9.36
CA ARG A 172 -1.34 -9.87 -10.40
C ARG A 172 -1.54 -10.92 -11.49
N SER A 173 -0.54 -11.78 -11.70
CA SER A 173 -0.61 -12.90 -12.65
C SER A 173 -1.43 -14.06 -12.13
N ARG A 174 -1.87 -14.04 -10.86
CA ARG A 174 -2.62 -15.12 -10.19
C ARG A 174 -1.83 -16.44 -10.22
N LYS A 175 -0.52 -16.31 -10.04
CA LYS A 175 0.42 -17.42 -9.84
C LYS A 175 0.97 -17.33 -8.41
N ARG A 176 1.35 -18.47 -7.85
CA ARG A 176 2.09 -18.46 -6.59
C ARG A 176 3.46 -17.84 -6.82
N LEU A 177 4.00 -17.19 -5.80
CA LEU A 177 5.26 -16.46 -5.93
C LEU A 177 6.42 -17.38 -6.30
N LYS A 178 6.39 -18.63 -5.82
CA LYS A 178 7.37 -19.67 -6.16
C LYS A 178 7.34 -20.08 -7.64
N ASP A 179 6.19 -19.91 -8.28
CA ASP A 179 5.92 -20.39 -9.65
C ASP A 179 6.05 -19.27 -10.69
N LEU A 180 6.45 -18.06 -10.27
CA LEU A 180 6.72 -16.95 -11.18
C LEU A 180 7.94 -17.27 -12.06
N THR A 181 7.76 -17.16 -13.37
CA THR A 181 8.84 -17.33 -14.35
C THR A 181 9.56 -16.00 -14.60
N PRO A 182 10.75 -16.02 -15.25
CA PRO A 182 11.41 -14.80 -15.68
C PRO A 182 10.52 -13.92 -16.58
N GLU A 183 9.68 -14.52 -17.41
CA GLU A 183 8.75 -13.81 -18.28
C GLU A 183 7.60 -13.16 -17.50
N ASP A 184 7.08 -13.82 -16.45
CA ASP A 184 6.11 -13.20 -15.55
C ASP A 184 6.66 -11.94 -14.88
N CYS A 185 7.98 -11.92 -14.61
CA CYS A 185 8.72 -10.86 -13.92
C CYS A 185 9.28 -9.77 -14.86
N ALA A 186 9.06 -9.87 -16.17
CA ALA A 186 9.47 -8.88 -17.14
C ALA A 186 8.49 -7.69 -17.21
N ASP A 187 8.00 -7.23 -16.06
CA ASP A 187 6.94 -6.21 -15.93
C ASP A 187 7.36 -4.98 -15.09
N ALA A 188 8.67 -4.80 -14.91
CA ALA A 188 9.27 -3.67 -14.21
C ALA A 188 8.91 -2.33 -14.88
N GLU A 189 8.55 -1.35 -14.05
CA GLU A 189 8.23 0.01 -14.51
C GLU A 189 9.32 1.00 -14.10
N TYR A 190 9.66 1.89 -15.02
CA TYR A 190 10.74 2.86 -14.86
C TYR A 190 10.22 4.27 -15.11
N PHE A 191 10.86 5.25 -14.51
CA PHE A 191 10.71 6.65 -14.88
C PHE A 191 12.06 7.20 -15.34
N ASP A 192 12.03 8.23 -16.18
CA ASP A 192 13.24 8.92 -16.62
C ASP A 192 13.71 9.88 -15.53
N TYR A 193 15.02 9.88 -15.28
CA TYR A 193 15.69 10.88 -14.49
C TYR A 193 17.01 11.27 -15.16
N ARG A 194 17.04 12.44 -15.79
CA ARG A 194 18.23 12.97 -16.50
C ARG A 194 18.80 11.99 -17.54
N GLY A 195 17.93 11.28 -18.25
CA GLY A 195 18.32 10.28 -19.26
C GLY A 195 18.65 8.90 -18.69
N GLU A 196 18.59 8.70 -17.38
CA GLU A 196 18.69 7.39 -16.74
C GLU A 196 17.30 6.81 -16.47
N ARG A 197 17.12 5.51 -16.74
CA ARG A 197 15.89 4.80 -16.41
C ARG A 197 15.96 4.26 -14.99
N ILE A 198 15.21 4.87 -14.08
CA ILE A 198 15.16 4.48 -12.67
C ILE A 198 13.96 3.56 -12.42
N TRP A 199 14.21 2.37 -11.86
CA TRP A 199 13.13 1.47 -11.47
C TRP A 199 12.30 2.11 -10.34
N ASN A 200 10.99 2.14 -10.51
CA ASN A 200 10.11 2.85 -9.59
C ASN A 200 9.89 2.13 -8.25
N GLY A 201 10.30 0.85 -8.13
CA GLY A 201 10.17 0.07 -6.91
C GLY A 201 8.83 -0.64 -6.71
N PHE A 202 7.90 -0.52 -7.64
CA PHE A 202 6.70 -1.34 -7.67
C PHE A 202 6.97 -2.68 -8.32
#